data_AF-A0A815QVV3-F1
#
_entry.id   AF-A0A815QVV3-F1
#
_cell.length_a   1.000
_cell.length_b   1.000
_cell.length_c   1.000
_cell.angle_alpha   90.00
_cell.angle_beta   90.00
_cell.angle_gamma   90.00
#
_symmetry.space_group_name_H-M   'P 1'
#
loop_
_entity.id
_entity.type
_entity.pdbx_description
1 polymer ?
#
loop_
_entity_poly.entity_id
_entity_poly.type
_entity_poly.pdbx_seq_one_letter_code
_entity_poly.pdbx_strand_id
1 'polypeptide(L)'
;MNHNTVICRADKGNSIVVLDKKDYITKMEVILQLKQFKFTKQPPLISREKSMNMYILKLLNDNVIDKETYYRIHSSCSSYATMYGQSKIHKLNYPLRPIISSIGSYNHDLSKYLYELIKNNRPSKSFSYIRDSFEFVKKITGIQNSADQIMISFDVDSLYTNVPVHEAIEITLDMLFKRPTPPPIPFTRSQLKRLLKIAVCDIPFRFLDKIYIQVDGVATGSPSEPILADLFMYNIEYKLNKFSTNKPLVWIRYVDDIFCIFKKQ
;
A
#
# COMPACT_ATOMS: atom_id res chain seq x y z
N MET A 1 4.75 -19.41 -31.38
CA MET A 1 5.23 -18.95 -30.05
C MET A 1 5.01 -20.09 -29.07
N ASN A 2 6.01 -20.43 -28.25
CA ASN A 2 5.92 -21.59 -27.35
C ASN A 2 4.87 -21.31 -26.25
N HIS A 3 3.74 -22.05 -26.25
CA HIS A 3 2.59 -21.76 -25.39
C HIS A 3 2.81 -22.09 -23.90
N ASN A 4 3.97 -22.64 -23.55
CA ASN A 4 4.30 -23.17 -22.23
C ASN A 4 5.22 -22.28 -21.38
N THR A 5 5.54 -21.06 -21.82
CA THR A 5 6.41 -20.14 -21.06
C THR A 5 5.71 -18.83 -20.73
N VAL A 6 6.01 -18.28 -19.54
CA VAL A 6 5.62 -16.93 -19.12
C VAL A 6 6.87 -16.07 -19.02
N ILE A 7 6.81 -14.87 -19.58
CA ILE A 7 7.86 -13.85 -19.45
C ILE A 7 7.37 -12.84 -18.42
N CYS A 8 8.12 -12.68 -17.33
CA CYS A 8 7.83 -11.69 -16.29
C CYS A 8 9.08 -10.91 -15.89
N ARG A 9 8.90 -9.84 -15.12
CA ARG A 9 10.02 -9.09 -14.54
C ARG A 9 10.51 -9.76 -13.26
N ALA A 10 11.81 -9.67 -13.03
CA ALA A 10 12.40 -9.96 -11.73
C ALA A 10 11.98 -8.89 -10.72
N ASP A 11 11.75 -9.32 -9.49
CA ASP A 11 11.40 -8.48 -8.35
C ASP A 11 12.51 -7.47 -7.99
N LYS A 12 13.77 -7.86 -8.23
CA LYS A 12 14.98 -7.05 -8.01
C LYS A 12 15.93 -7.19 -9.20
N GLY A 13 16.72 -6.14 -9.45
CA GLY A 13 17.79 -6.18 -10.46
C GLY A 13 17.36 -5.94 -11.92
N ASN A 14 16.16 -5.36 -12.14
CA ASN A 14 15.65 -4.94 -13.46
C ASN A 14 15.86 -5.99 -14.58
N SER A 15 15.69 -7.27 -14.25
CA SER A 15 15.96 -8.38 -15.16
C SER A 15 14.66 -8.98 -15.68
N ILE A 16 14.73 -9.67 -16.82
CA ILE A 16 13.62 -10.44 -17.39
C ILE A 16 13.79 -11.91 -16.96
N VAL A 17 12.68 -12.55 -16.58
CA VAL A 17 12.66 -13.95 -16.15
C VAL A 17 11.72 -14.73 -17.05
N VAL A 18 12.20 -15.87 -17.54
CA VAL A 18 11.39 -16.84 -18.29
C VAL A 18 11.07 -18.00 -17.35
N LEU A 19 9.78 -18.26 -17.14
CA LEU A 19 9.29 -19.32 -16.29
C LEU A 19 8.45 -20.30 -17.09
N ASP A 20 8.42 -21.56 -16.66
CA ASP A 20 7.40 -22.49 -17.09
C ASP A 20 6.01 -21.96 -16.69
N LYS A 21 5.06 -22.00 -17.63
CA LYS A 21 3.73 -21.44 -17.44
C LYS A 21 2.95 -22.19 -16.35
N LYS A 22 3.12 -23.51 -16.24
CA LYS A 22 2.44 -24.32 -15.23
C LYS A 22 2.97 -23.98 -13.84
N ASP A 23 4.30 -23.91 -13.67
CA ASP A 23 4.92 -23.47 -12.40
C ASP A 23 4.44 -22.07 -11.98
N TYR A 24 4.44 -21.11 -12.92
CA TYR A 24 3.96 -19.76 -12.66
C TYR A 24 2.50 -19.73 -12.20
N ILE A 25 1.61 -20.44 -12.90
CA ILE A 25 0.19 -20.49 -12.54
C ILE A 25 0.00 -21.14 -11.17
N THR A 26 0.67 -22.28 -10.90
CA THR A 26 0.58 -22.96 -9.60
C THR A 26 1.04 -22.04 -8.46
N LYS A 27 2.15 -21.31 -8.62
CA LYS A 27 2.60 -20.33 -7.63
C LYS A 27 1.60 -19.20 -7.39
N MET A 28 0.96 -18.70 -8.45
CA MET A 28 -0.08 -17.66 -8.32
C MET A 28 -1.35 -18.20 -7.66
N GLU A 29 -1.76 -19.44 -7.95
CA GLU A 29 -2.91 -20.08 -7.32
C GLU A 29 -2.71 -20.28 -5.82
N VAL A 30 -1.49 -20.64 -5.38
CA VAL A 30 -1.15 -20.69 -3.95
C VAL A 30 -1.30 -19.32 -3.30
N ILE A 31 -0.86 -18.24 -3.96
CA ILE A 31 -1.05 -16.87 -3.45
C ILE A 31 -2.54 -16.52 -3.36
N LEU A 32 -3.35 -16.91 -4.35
CA LEU A 32 -4.78 -16.63 -4.39
C LEU A 32 -5.60 -17.40 -3.35
N GLN A 33 -5.00 -18.38 -2.66
CA GLN A 33 -5.61 -19.08 -1.52
C GLN A 33 -5.40 -18.33 -0.18
N LEU A 34 -4.56 -17.30 -0.16
CA LEU A 34 -4.36 -16.48 1.03
C LEU A 34 -5.65 -15.76 1.42
N LYS A 35 -5.84 -15.52 2.73
CA LYS A 35 -7.06 -14.90 3.31
C LYS A 35 -7.39 -13.52 2.74
N GLN A 36 -6.41 -12.82 2.16
CA GLN A 36 -6.56 -11.50 1.55
C GLN A 36 -7.35 -11.54 0.24
N PHE A 37 -7.50 -12.71 -0.39
CA PHE A 37 -8.14 -12.85 -1.70
C PHE A 37 -9.36 -13.76 -1.64
N LYS A 38 -10.41 -13.35 -2.36
CA LYS A 38 -11.65 -14.11 -2.46
C LYS A 38 -12.09 -14.24 -3.91
N PHE A 39 -12.28 -15.46 -4.37
CA PHE A 39 -12.87 -15.71 -5.69
C PHE A 39 -14.33 -15.23 -5.74
N THR A 40 -14.76 -14.66 -6.86
CA THR A 40 -16.16 -14.30 -7.10
C THR A 40 -16.66 -14.74 -8.47
N LYS A 41 -17.87 -15.30 -8.50
CA LYS A 41 -18.62 -15.57 -9.74
C LYS A 41 -19.47 -14.37 -10.20
N GLN A 42 -19.70 -13.41 -9.31
CA GLN A 42 -20.48 -12.21 -9.57
C GLN A 42 -19.54 -11.01 -9.52
N PRO A 43 -19.04 -10.56 -10.68
CA PRO A 43 -17.96 -9.60 -10.67
C PRO A 43 -18.55 -8.18 -10.54
N PRO A 44 -18.24 -7.43 -9.47
CA PRO A 44 -19.04 -6.28 -9.07
C PRO A 44 -18.61 -4.96 -9.73
N LEU A 45 -17.88 -4.98 -10.86
CA LEU A 45 -17.25 -3.78 -11.43
C LEU A 45 -18.25 -2.67 -11.72
N ILE A 46 -19.30 -2.98 -12.50
CA ILE A 46 -20.30 -1.99 -12.91
C ILE A 46 -21.03 -1.39 -11.70
N SER A 47 -21.38 -2.22 -10.72
CA SER A 47 -22.08 -1.74 -9.53
C SER A 47 -21.17 -0.91 -8.62
N ARG A 48 -19.89 -1.28 -8.50
CA ARG A 48 -18.86 -0.52 -7.75
C ARG A 48 -18.56 0.82 -8.40
N GLU A 49 -18.32 0.85 -9.71
CA GLU A 49 -18.10 2.08 -10.48
C GLU A 49 -19.32 3.01 -10.37
N LYS A 50 -20.54 2.47 -10.57
CA LYS A 50 -21.78 3.25 -10.40
C LYS A 50 -21.92 3.80 -8.98
N SER A 51 -21.66 2.98 -7.96
CA SER A 51 -21.74 3.40 -6.55
C SER A 51 -20.74 4.52 -6.23
N MET A 52 -19.52 4.41 -6.74
CA MET A 52 -18.50 5.45 -6.61
C MET A 52 -18.95 6.74 -7.29
N ASN A 53 -19.34 6.68 -8.57
CA ASN A 53 -19.72 7.86 -9.35
C ASN A 53 -20.94 8.57 -8.75
N MET A 54 -21.94 7.82 -8.25
CA MET A 54 -23.08 8.41 -7.52
C MET A 54 -22.63 9.16 -6.27
N TYR A 55 -21.65 8.63 -5.54
CA TYR A 55 -21.14 9.29 -4.34
C TYR A 55 -20.32 10.53 -4.68
N ILE A 56 -19.47 10.47 -5.71
CA ILE A 56 -18.70 11.63 -6.20
C ILE A 56 -19.65 12.72 -6.71
N LEU A 57 -20.70 12.36 -7.44
CA LEU A 57 -21.74 13.31 -7.89
C LEU A 57 -22.46 13.96 -6.70
N LYS A 58 -22.76 13.20 -5.65
CA LYS A 58 -23.31 13.79 -4.42
C LYS A 58 -22.38 14.84 -3.83
N LEU A 59 -21.07 14.57 -3.76
CA LEU A 59 -20.09 15.54 -3.25
C LEU A 59 -20.04 16.82 -4.10
N LEU A 60 -20.22 16.71 -5.42
CA LEU A 60 -20.33 17.87 -6.30
C LEU A 60 -21.61 18.67 -6.01
N ASN A 61 -22.76 18.00 -5.91
CA ASN A 61 -24.05 18.65 -5.66
C ASN A 61 -24.09 19.33 -4.27
N ASP A 62 -23.40 18.75 -3.28
CA ASP A 62 -23.26 19.31 -1.94
C ASP A 62 -22.18 20.42 -1.87
N ASN A 63 -21.59 20.82 -3.00
CA ASN A 63 -20.49 21.79 -3.12
C ASN A 63 -19.24 21.45 -2.28
N VAL A 64 -19.01 20.15 -2.00
CA VAL A 64 -17.84 19.66 -1.28
C VAL A 64 -16.61 19.59 -2.20
N ILE A 65 -16.83 19.33 -3.49
CA ILE A 65 -15.80 19.34 -4.52
C ILE A 65 -16.23 20.21 -5.70
N ASP A 66 -15.27 20.77 -6.43
CA ASP A 66 -15.51 21.51 -7.65
C ASP A 66 -15.69 20.58 -8.87
N LYS A 67 -16.11 21.18 -10.00
CA LYS A 67 -16.28 20.46 -11.28
C LYS A 67 -14.97 19.84 -11.77
N GLU A 68 -13.85 20.53 -11.60
CA GLU A 68 -12.54 20.03 -12.01
C GLU A 68 -12.18 18.75 -11.26
N THR A 69 -12.31 18.75 -9.93
CA THR A 69 -12.10 17.58 -9.10
C THR A 69 -13.07 16.48 -9.48
N TYR A 70 -14.36 16.77 -9.65
CA TYR A 70 -15.35 15.80 -10.10
C TYR A 70 -14.90 15.07 -11.37
N TYR A 71 -14.56 15.78 -12.45
CA TYR A 71 -14.13 15.15 -13.69
C TYR A 71 -12.81 14.40 -13.56
N ARG A 72 -11.91 14.84 -12.66
CA ARG A 72 -10.64 14.17 -12.40
C ARG A 72 -10.79 12.83 -11.69
N ILE A 73 -11.79 12.64 -10.82
CA ILE A 73 -11.97 11.41 -10.04
C ILE A 73 -13.17 10.56 -10.48
N HIS A 74 -13.97 11.06 -11.42
CA HIS A 74 -15.08 10.33 -12.01
C HIS A 74 -14.55 9.26 -12.98
N SER A 75 -15.05 8.03 -12.84
CA SER A 75 -14.68 6.93 -13.74
C SER A 75 -15.70 6.73 -14.84
N SER A 76 -15.23 6.40 -16.04
CA SER A 76 -16.09 5.93 -17.13
C SER A 76 -15.39 4.82 -17.88
N CYS A 77 -16.13 3.73 -18.18
CA CYS A 77 -15.61 2.58 -18.95
C CYS A 77 -14.42 1.90 -18.26
N SER A 78 -14.51 1.70 -16.94
CA SER A 78 -13.46 1.02 -16.19
C SER A 78 -13.27 -0.45 -16.59
N SER A 79 -12.08 -0.97 -16.27
CA SER A 79 -11.74 -2.39 -16.39
C SER A 79 -11.37 -2.97 -15.02
N TYR A 80 -11.33 -4.31 -14.91
CA TYR A 80 -10.77 -4.93 -13.71
C TYR A 80 -9.27 -4.61 -13.60
N ALA A 81 -8.81 -4.36 -12.38
CA ALA A 81 -7.38 -4.39 -12.08
C ALA A 81 -6.81 -5.76 -12.49
N THR A 82 -5.53 -5.84 -12.87
CA THR A 82 -4.92 -7.10 -13.35
C THR A 82 -3.81 -7.56 -12.42
N MET A 83 -3.87 -8.81 -11.97
CA MET A 83 -2.85 -9.41 -11.14
C MET A 83 -1.78 -10.14 -11.97
N TYR A 84 -0.52 -10.00 -11.58
CA TYR A 84 0.61 -10.76 -12.10
C TYR A 84 1.69 -10.93 -11.02
N GLY A 85 2.60 -11.88 -11.21
CA GLY A 85 3.70 -12.18 -10.29
C GLY A 85 5.04 -11.71 -10.84
N GLN A 86 5.85 -11.07 -10.00
CA GLN A 86 7.26 -10.81 -10.28
C GLN A 86 8.13 -11.86 -9.57
N SER A 87 9.13 -12.40 -10.26
CA SER A 87 9.94 -13.49 -9.69
C SER A 87 11.00 -12.97 -8.73
N LYS A 88 11.00 -13.46 -7.48
CA LYS A 88 12.04 -13.19 -6.49
C LYS A 88 13.24 -14.11 -6.73
N ILE A 89 14.01 -13.85 -7.80
CA ILE A 89 15.16 -14.67 -8.23
C ILE A 89 16.27 -14.81 -7.17
N HIS A 90 16.30 -13.89 -6.21
CA HIS A 90 17.25 -13.86 -5.09
C HIS A 90 16.83 -14.71 -3.88
N LYS A 91 15.65 -15.37 -3.93
CA LYS A 91 15.16 -16.27 -2.89
C LYS A 91 15.09 -17.71 -3.42
N LEU A 92 15.30 -18.68 -2.52
CA LEU A 92 15.18 -20.10 -2.83
C LEU A 92 13.78 -20.41 -3.39
N ASN A 93 13.71 -21.29 -4.39
CA ASN A 93 12.48 -21.69 -5.10
C ASN A 93 11.79 -20.58 -5.92
N TYR A 94 12.42 -19.40 -6.03
CA TYR A 94 11.96 -18.29 -6.87
C TYR A 94 10.48 -17.95 -6.66
N PRO A 95 10.06 -17.61 -5.42
CA PRO A 95 8.67 -17.27 -5.13
C PRO A 95 8.24 -16.01 -5.89
N LEU A 96 6.94 -15.87 -6.13
CA LEU A 96 6.39 -14.70 -6.82
C LEU A 96 6.01 -13.61 -5.81
N ARG A 97 6.34 -12.35 -6.10
CA ARG A 97 5.69 -11.18 -5.50
C ARG A 97 4.42 -10.89 -6.30
N PRO A 98 3.22 -11.00 -5.70
CA PRO A 98 2.00 -10.61 -6.39
C PRO A 98 1.94 -9.10 -6.53
N ILE A 99 1.58 -8.65 -7.72
CA ILE A 99 1.28 -7.26 -8.05
C ILE A 99 -0.09 -7.24 -8.67
N ILE A 100 -0.98 -6.43 -8.13
CA ILE A 100 -2.21 -6.06 -8.79
C ILE A 100 -1.96 -4.68 -9.41
N SER A 101 -2.26 -4.51 -10.68
CA SER A 101 -2.18 -3.22 -11.36
C SER A 101 -3.59 -2.65 -11.45
N SER A 102 -3.78 -1.52 -10.78
CA SER A 102 -5.03 -0.76 -10.76
C SER A 102 -5.18 0.19 -11.96
N ILE A 103 -4.24 0.23 -12.90
CA ILE A 103 -4.32 1.13 -14.07
C ILE A 103 -5.58 0.79 -14.88
N GLY A 104 -6.40 1.82 -15.14
CA GLY A 104 -7.67 1.66 -15.86
C GLY A 104 -8.81 1.05 -15.03
N SER A 105 -8.61 0.85 -13.72
CA SER A 105 -9.68 0.47 -12.80
C SER A 105 -10.48 1.67 -12.33
N TYR A 106 -11.72 1.45 -11.92
CA TYR A 106 -12.66 2.53 -11.57
C TYR A 106 -12.15 3.43 -10.44
N ASN A 107 -11.34 2.89 -9.53
CA ASN A 107 -10.85 3.58 -8.34
C ASN A 107 -9.47 4.23 -8.52
N HIS A 108 -8.83 4.08 -9.68
CA HIS A 108 -7.44 4.52 -9.88
C HIS A 108 -7.26 6.02 -9.67
N ASP A 109 -8.06 6.86 -10.33
CA ASP A 109 -7.88 8.30 -10.27
C ASP A 109 -8.35 8.90 -8.95
N LEU A 110 -9.39 8.31 -8.35
CA LEU A 110 -9.76 8.59 -6.97
C LEU A 110 -8.59 8.29 -6.01
N SER A 111 -7.96 7.13 -6.15
CA SER A 111 -6.80 6.76 -5.33
C SER A 111 -5.63 7.74 -5.49
N LYS A 112 -5.33 8.14 -6.73
CA LYS A 112 -4.28 9.14 -7.01
C LYS A 112 -4.60 10.49 -6.36
N TYR A 113 -5.85 10.94 -6.45
CA TYR A 113 -6.29 12.17 -5.80
C TYR A 113 -6.17 12.09 -4.27
N LEU A 114 -6.61 10.97 -3.67
CA LEU A 114 -6.51 10.75 -2.23
C LEU A 114 -5.05 10.65 -1.75
N TYR A 115 -4.17 10.04 -2.56
CA TYR A 115 -2.73 10.01 -2.28
C TYR A 115 -2.16 11.42 -2.13
N GLU A 116 -2.36 12.31 -3.12
CA GLU A 116 -1.84 13.68 -3.06
C GLU A 116 -2.45 14.47 -1.90
N LEU A 117 -3.76 14.31 -1.67
CA LEU A 117 -4.43 14.93 -0.53
C LEU A 117 -3.82 14.50 0.81
N ILE A 118 -3.62 13.20 1.03
CA ILE A 118 -3.04 12.69 2.27
C ILE A 118 -1.56 13.10 2.38
N LYS A 119 -0.79 13.00 1.30
CA LYS A 119 0.62 13.37 1.26
C LYS A 119 0.86 14.82 1.65
N ASN A 120 0.02 15.73 1.17
CA ASN A 120 0.14 17.16 1.43
C ASN A 120 -0.37 17.57 2.82
N ASN A 121 -1.21 16.73 3.45
CA ASN A 121 -1.86 17.05 4.73
C ASN A 121 -1.46 16.15 5.90
N ARG A 122 -0.70 15.07 5.70
CA ARG A 122 -0.18 14.21 6.76
C ARG A 122 0.83 14.98 7.65
N PRO A 123 1.11 14.54 8.89
CA PRO A 123 2.16 15.14 9.68
C PRO A 123 3.49 15.03 8.92
N SER A 124 4.48 15.86 9.28
CA SER A 124 5.84 15.69 8.76
C SER A 124 6.29 14.22 8.91
N LYS A 125 7.10 13.75 7.95
CA LYS A 125 7.61 12.37 7.95
C LYS A 125 8.18 12.03 9.33
N SER A 126 7.97 10.80 9.79
CA SER A 126 8.55 10.33 11.07
C SER A 126 10.03 10.70 11.14
N PHE A 127 10.51 11.06 12.33
CA PHE A 127 11.95 11.24 12.58
C PHE A 127 12.77 10.00 12.17
N SER A 128 12.14 8.81 12.23
CA SER A 128 12.72 7.55 11.80
C SER A 128 12.79 7.34 10.29
N TYR A 129 11.90 7.97 9.52
CA TYR A 129 11.83 7.75 8.09
C TYR A 129 13.09 8.28 7.40
N ILE A 130 13.58 7.52 6.43
CA ILE A 130 14.60 7.95 5.48
C ILE A 130 14.12 7.70 4.05
N ARG A 131 14.57 8.53 3.11
CA ARG A 131 14.12 8.48 1.72
C ARG A 131 14.95 7.59 0.81
N ASP A 132 16.21 7.33 1.17
CA ASP A 132 17.17 6.60 0.36
C ASP A 132 18.38 6.12 1.21
N SER A 133 19.24 5.31 0.59
CA SER A 133 20.46 4.79 1.23
C SER A 133 21.51 5.87 1.52
N PHE A 134 21.51 7.00 0.81
CA PHE A 134 22.44 8.09 1.09
C PHE A 134 22.07 8.81 2.39
N GLU A 135 20.78 9.02 2.63
CA GLU A 135 20.27 9.55 3.89
C GLU A 135 20.53 8.58 5.05
N PHE A 136 20.39 7.27 4.80
CA PHE A 136 20.79 6.24 5.77
C PHE A 136 22.25 6.41 6.19
N VAL A 137 23.18 6.37 5.22
CA VAL A 137 24.62 6.53 5.46
C VAL A 137 24.88 7.80 6.24
N LYS A 138 24.29 8.93 5.82
CA LYS A 138 24.45 10.22 6.52
C LYS A 138 24.01 10.16 7.98
N LYS A 139 22.90 9.47 8.30
CA LYS A 139 22.41 9.32 9.68
C LYS A 139 23.31 8.40 10.51
N ILE A 140 23.92 7.37 9.92
CA ILE A 140 24.73 6.40 10.67
C ILE A 140 26.20 6.78 10.84
N THR A 141 26.80 7.53 9.91
CA THR A 141 28.23 7.90 9.98
C THR A 141 28.58 8.75 11.22
N GLY A 142 27.62 9.49 11.78
CA GLY A 142 27.82 10.31 12.98
C GLY A 142 27.63 9.56 14.30
N ILE A 143 27.22 8.28 14.27
CA ILE A 143 26.93 7.52 15.49
C ILE A 143 28.23 6.92 16.02
N GLN A 144 28.59 7.27 17.26
CA GLN A 144 29.77 6.71 17.91
C GLN A 144 29.52 5.24 18.28
N ASN A 145 30.34 4.36 17.70
CA ASN A 145 30.36 2.96 18.07
C ASN A 145 30.89 2.82 19.50
N SER A 146 30.11 2.16 20.35
CA SER A 146 30.51 1.83 21.72
C SER A 146 30.34 0.34 21.99
N ALA A 147 31.20 -0.22 22.84
CA ALA A 147 31.17 -1.64 23.19
C ALA A 147 29.88 -2.05 23.93
N ASP A 148 29.17 -1.10 24.52
CA ASP A 148 27.88 -1.27 25.20
C ASP A 148 26.67 -1.20 24.26
N GLN A 149 26.87 -1.16 22.93
CA GLN A 149 25.78 -1.07 21.96
C GLN A 149 25.65 -2.35 21.12
N ILE A 150 24.42 -2.63 20.68
CA ILE A 150 24.11 -3.66 19.68
C ILE A 150 23.35 -3.04 18.51
N MET A 151 23.74 -3.44 17.31
CA MET A 151 23.02 -3.12 16.09
C MET A 151 22.05 -4.25 15.76
N ILE A 152 20.82 -3.89 15.38
CA ILE A 152 19.76 -4.83 15.05
C ILE A 152 19.12 -4.38 13.74
N SER A 153 18.79 -5.35 12.89
CA SER A 153 18.03 -5.12 11.67
C SER A 153 16.72 -5.91 11.76
N PHE A 154 15.60 -5.26 11.42
CA PHE A 154 14.30 -5.88 11.25
C PHE A 154 13.83 -5.72 9.79
N ASP A 155 13.15 -6.74 9.29
CA ASP A 155 12.48 -6.76 7.99
C ASP A 155 10.99 -7.06 8.22
N VAL A 156 10.10 -6.19 7.74
CA VAL A 156 8.66 -6.42 7.86
C VAL A 156 8.20 -7.40 6.79
N ASP A 157 7.83 -8.60 7.20
CA ASP A 157 7.39 -9.61 6.25
C ASP A 157 6.11 -9.19 5.50
N SER A 158 6.26 -9.03 4.19
CA SER A 158 5.17 -8.85 3.24
C SER A 158 4.23 -7.70 3.65
N LEU A 159 4.80 -6.54 4.01
CA LEU A 159 4.11 -5.34 4.51
C LEU A 159 2.77 -5.07 3.81
N TYR A 160 2.79 -4.89 2.49
CA TYR A 160 1.60 -4.52 1.72
C TYR A 160 0.45 -5.54 1.80
N THR A 161 0.74 -6.83 1.88
CA THR A 161 -0.33 -7.85 2.00
C THR A 161 -0.83 -8.04 3.43
N ASN A 162 -0.07 -7.57 4.43
CA ASN A 162 -0.33 -7.82 5.84
C ASN A 162 -0.86 -6.59 6.62
N VAL A 163 -0.76 -5.38 6.06
CA VAL A 163 -1.37 -4.18 6.66
C VAL A 163 -2.89 -4.30 6.65
N PRO A 164 -3.57 -4.32 7.82
CA PRO A 164 -5.03 -4.39 7.87
C PRO A 164 -5.65 -3.10 7.29
N VAL A 165 -6.36 -3.22 6.16
CA VAL A 165 -6.76 -2.03 5.38
C VAL A 165 -7.68 -1.11 6.16
N HIS A 166 -8.59 -1.68 6.96
CA HIS A 166 -9.52 -0.89 7.77
C HIS A 166 -8.82 -0.16 8.92
N GLU A 167 -7.83 -0.76 9.55
CA GLU A 167 -7.04 -0.10 10.60
C GLU A 167 -6.21 1.04 10.01
N ALA A 168 -5.57 0.82 8.87
CA ALA A 168 -4.79 1.84 8.17
C ALA A 168 -5.64 3.06 7.78
N ILE A 169 -6.89 2.84 7.36
CA ILE A 169 -7.86 3.92 7.10
C ILE A 169 -8.15 4.72 8.38
N GLU A 170 -8.45 4.05 9.51
CA GLU A 170 -8.72 4.76 10.77
C GLU A 170 -7.52 5.54 11.29
N ILE A 171 -6.32 4.95 11.21
CA ILE A 171 -5.07 5.62 11.57
C ILE A 171 -4.89 6.88 10.73
N THR A 172 -5.10 6.79 9.42
CA THR A 172 -4.98 7.93 8.51
C THR A 172 -5.97 9.04 8.88
N LEU A 173 -7.22 8.69 9.15
CA LEU A 173 -8.24 9.65 9.58
C LEU A 173 -7.90 10.28 10.93
N ASP A 174 -7.42 9.50 11.90
CA ASP A 174 -6.98 10.01 13.20
C ASP A 174 -5.85 11.02 13.04
N MET A 175 -4.85 10.67 12.22
CA MET A 175 -3.73 11.56 11.93
C MET A 175 -4.15 12.85 11.24
N LEU A 176 -5.21 12.87 10.44
CA LEU A 176 -5.67 14.08 9.76
C LEU A 176 -6.62 14.93 10.62
N PHE A 177 -7.54 14.31 11.36
CA PHE A 177 -8.64 15.01 12.02
C PHE A 177 -8.48 15.22 13.53
N LYS A 178 -7.60 14.48 14.23
CA LYS A 178 -7.38 14.66 15.69
C LYS A 178 -6.29 15.70 16.01
N ARG A 179 -5.89 16.52 15.04
CA ARG A 179 -4.88 17.55 15.25
C ARG A 179 -5.50 18.79 15.89
N PRO A 180 -4.73 19.54 16.72
CA PRO A 180 -5.18 20.83 17.24
C PRO A 180 -5.57 21.81 16.13
N THR A 181 -4.82 21.80 15.02
CA THR A 181 -5.10 22.57 13.81
C THR A 181 -5.46 21.61 12.68
N PRO A 182 -6.74 21.51 12.31
CA PRO A 182 -7.15 20.66 11.20
C PRO A 182 -6.52 21.14 9.88
N PRO A 183 -6.04 20.22 9.03
CA PRO A 183 -5.57 20.55 7.69
C PRO A 183 -6.74 21.04 6.81
N PRO A 184 -6.47 21.86 5.77
CA PRO A 184 -7.48 22.37 4.85
C PRO A 184 -7.95 21.27 3.88
N ILE A 185 -8.67 20.29 4.40
CA ILE A 185 -9.25 19.17 3.65
C ILE A 185 -10.72 19.50 3.38
N PRO A 186 -11.21 19.38 2.13
CA PRO A 186 -12.61 19.69 1.80
C PRO A 186 -13.61 18.69 2.37
N PHE A 187 -13.15 17.51 2.77
CA PHE A 187 -13.96 16.41 3.27
C PHE A 187 -14.05 16.41 4.79
N THR A 188 -15.26 16.13 5.30
CA THR A 188 -15.44 15.64 6.67
C THR A 188 -14.75 14.29 6.86
N ARG A 189 -14.48 13.91 8.11
CA ARG A 189 -13.92 12.58 8.45
C ARG A 189 -14.74 11.43 7.84
N SER A 190 -16.07 11.51 7.90
CA SER A 190 -16.96 10.47 7.36
C SER A 190 -16.88 10.39 5.84
N GLN A 191 -16.84 11.54 5.15
CA GLN A 191 -16.70 11.58 3.70
C GLN A 191 -15.34 11.00 3.27
N LEU A 192 -14.25 11.41 3.91
CA LEU A 192 -12.92 10.90 3.58
C LEU A 192 -12.81 9.39 3.86
N LYS A 193 -13.39 8.91 4.97
CA LYS A 193 -13.46 7.48 5.29
C LYS A 193 -14.16 6.70 4.18
N ARG A 194 -15.28 7.21 3.67
CA ARG A 194 -16.03 6.57 2.58
C ARG A 194 -15.23 6.56 1.27
N LEU A 195 -14.58 7.68 0.92
CA LEU A 195 -13.73 7.76 -0.27
C LEU A 195 -12.55 6.76 -0.18
N LEU A 196 -11.89 6.67 0.98
CA LEU A 196 -10.81 5.70 1.20
C LEU A 196 -11.31 4.26 1.07
N LYS A 197 -12.45 3.92 1.68
CA LYS A 197 -13.03 2.59 1.52
C LYS A 197 -13.34 2.25 0.06
N ILE A 198 -13.85 3.20 -0.72
CA ILE A 198 -14.08 2.98 -2.16
C ILE A 198 -12.77 2.76 -2.91
N ALA A 199 -11.72 3.49 -2.52
CA ALA A 199 -10.43 3.49 -3.20
C ALA A 199 -9.57 2.24 -2.95
N VAL A 200 -9.66 1.63 -1.76
CA VAL A 200 -8.75 0.53 -1.36
C VAL A 200 -9.41 -0.73 -0.80
N CYS A 201 -10.72 -0.75 -0.52
CA CYS A 201 -11.38 -1.95 0.03
C CYS A 201 -12.15 -2.73 -1.04
N ASP A 202 -12.09 -4.07 -0.93
CA ASP A 202 -12.77 -5.03 -1.81
C ASP A 202 -12.50 -4.78 -3.30
N ILE A 203 -11.24 -4.53 -3.66
CA ILE A 203 -10.89 -4.18 -5.03
C ILE A 203 -11.01 -5.42 -5.92
N PRO A 204 -11.89 -5.41 -6.94
CA PRO A 204 -12.02 -6.52 -7.86
C PRO A 204 -10.86 -6.50 -8.86
N PHE A 205 -10.24 -7.65 -9.05
CA PHE A 205 -9.15 -7.82 -9.99
C PHE A 205 -9.28 -9.14 -10.74
N ARG A 206 -8.62 -9.20 -11.89
CA ARG A 206 -8.59 -10.34 -12.79
C ARG A 206 -7.21 -11.01 -12.74
N PHE A 207 -7.21 -12.33 -12.65
CA PHE A 207 -6.06 -13.17 -12.92
C PHE A 207 -6.49 -14.25 -13.92
N LEU A 208 -5.86 -14.27 -15.09
CA LEU A 208 -6.34 -15.06 -16.25
C LEU A 208 -7.81 -14.74 -16.53
N ASP A 209 -8.66 -15.76 -16.65
CA ASP A 209 -10.10 -15.61 -16.93
C ASP A 209 -10.97 -15.62 -15.66
N LYS A 210 -10.35 -15.51 -14.48
CA LYS A 210 -11.03 -15.54 -13.18
C LYS A 210 -10.97 -14.17 -12.51
N ILE A 211 -12.05 -13.85 -11.78
CA ILE A 211 -12.20 -12.60 -11.04
C ILE A 211 -12.15 -12.89 -9.54
N TYR A 212 -11.37 -12.08 -8.86
CA TYR A 212 -11.14 -12.14 -7.42
C TYR A 212 -11.38 -10.76 -6.82
N ILE A 213 -11.52 -10.72 -5.50
CA ILE A 213 -11.65 -9.52 -4.71
C ILE A 213 -10.50 -9.54 -3.70
N GLN A 214 -9.75 -8.45 -3.61
CA GLN A 214 -8.85 -8.22 -2.49
C GLN A 214 -9.66 -7.69 -1.30
N VAL A 215 -9.88 -8.54 -0.31
CA VAL A 215 -10.71 -8.23 0.87
C VAL A 215 -9.90 -7.63 2.03
N ASP A 216 -8.58 -7.78 2.03
CA ASP A 216 -7.69 -7.17 3.01
C ASP A 216 -6.27 -6.95 2.44
N GLY A 217 -5.44 -6.20 3.17
CA GLY A 217 -4.16 -5.73 2.67
C GLY A 217 -4.27 -4.47 1.79
N VAL A 218 -3.13 -3.91 1.46
CA VAL A 218 -2.93 -2.73 0.61
C VAL A 218 -1.94 -3.08 -0.52
N ALA A 219 -2.32 -4.06 -1.34
CA ALA A 219 -1.45 -4.67 -2.36
C ALA A 219 -2.01 -4.57 -3.79
N THR A 220 -3.02 -3.70 -4.00
CA THR A 220 -3.68 -3.49 -5.29
C THR A 220 -2.86 -2.69 -6.31
N GLY A 221 -1.63 -2.27 -5.94
CA GLY A 221 -0.81 -1.35 -6.72
C GLY A 221 -1.50 0.00 -6.92
N SER A 222 -2.38 0.37 -5.97
CA SER A 222 -3.16 1.59 -5.98
C SER A 222 -2.28 2.74 -5.45
N PRO A 223 -2.29 3.93 -6.09
CA PRO A 223 -1.43 5.05 -5.70
C PRO A 223 -1.48 5.44 -4.21
N SER A 224 -2.63 5.29 -3.56
CA SER A 224 -2.81 5.61 -2.14
C SER A 224 -2.32 4.51 -1.17
N GLU A 225 -2.09 3.28 -1.62
CA GLU A 225 -1.71 2.19 -0.72
C GLU A 225 -0.34 2.36 -0.04
N PRO A 226 0.72 2.81 -0.76
CA PRO A 226 2.00 3.10 -0.13
C PRO A 226 1.92 4.09 1.02
N ILE A 227 1.10 5.14 0.89
CA ILE A 227 0.96 6.12 1.97
C ILE A 227 0.17 5.56 3.15
N LEU A 228 -0.83 4.70 2.92
CA LEU A 228 -1.56 4.03 4.01
C LEU A 228 -0.64 3.07 4.79
N ALA A 229 0.18 2.29 4.10
CA ALA A 229 1.16 1.41 4.74
C ALA A 229 2.20 2.20 5.55
N ASP A 230 2.70 3.32 5.01
CA ASP A 230 3.67 4.17 5.71
C ASP A 230 3.07 4.82 6.98
N LEU A 231 1.81 5.28 6.92
CA LEU A 231 1.11 5.83 8.08
C LEU A 231 0.78 4.75 9.13
N PHE A 232 0.47 3.54 8.70
CA PHE A 232 0.32 2.40 9.59
C PHE A 232 1.63 2.09 10.33
N MET A 233 2.76 2.03 9.60
CA MET A 233 4.09 1.84 10.20
C MET A 233 4.46 2.97 11.16
N TYR A 234 4.19 4.22 10.78
CA TYR A 234 4.35 5.37 11.68
C TYR A 234 3.63 5.16 13.01
N ASN A 235 2.38 4.68 12.97
CA ASN A 235 1.59 4.47 14.18
C ASN A 235 2.17 3.35 15.07
N ILE A 236 2.72 2.28 14.47
CA ILE A 236 3.47 1.25 15.21
C ILE A 236 4.69 1.88 15.89
N GLU A 237 5.49 2.63 15.15
CA GLU A 237 6.71 3.28 15.67
C GLU A 237 6.38 4.25 16.81
N TYR A 238 5.30 5.03 16.66
CA TYR A 238 4.81 5.94 17.70
C TYR A 238 4.43 5.18 18.97
N LYS A 239 3.68 4.06 18.86
CA LYS A 239 3.31 3.23 20.00
C LYS A 239 4.54 2.61 20.66
N LEU A 240 5.48 2.06 19.89
CA LEU A 240 6.73 1.50 20.41
C LEU A 240 7.53 2.55 21.19
N ASN A 241 7.70 3.75 20.64
CA ASN A 241 8.42 4.83 21.32
C ASN A 241 7.69 5.34 22.57
N LYS A 242 6.35 5.37 22.55
CA LYS A 242 5.55 5.85 23.68
C LYS A 242 5.50 4.85 24.85
N PHE A 243 5.41 3.56 24.55
CA PHE A 243 5.09 2.53 25.55
C PHE A 243 6.24 1.57 25.87
N SER A 244 7.30 1.49 25.05
CA SER A 244 8.45 0.64 25.36
C SER A 244 9.32 1.24 26.46
N THR A 245 9.65 0.43 27.46
CA THR A 245 10.62 0.76 28.51
C THR A 245 12.06 0.70 27.99
N ASN A 246 12.35 -0.24 27.08
CA ASN A 246 13.64 -0.32 26.39
C ASN A 246 13.55 0.39 25.04
N LYS A 247 14.04 1.63 24.98
CA LYS A 247 13.98 2.44 23.76
C LYS A 247 15.27 2.31 22.96
N PRO A 248 15.17 2.20 21.62
CA PRO A 248 16.35 2.25 20.78
C PRO A 248 17.01 3.64 20.92
N LEU A 249 18.35 3.65 20.95
CA LEU A 249 19.15 4.87 20.80
C LEU A 249 18.96 5.47 19.41
N VAL A 250 18.82 4.59 18.41
CA VAL A 250 18.67 4.94 17.00
C VAL A 250 17.61 4.05 16.41
N TRP A 251 16.67 4.63 15.68
CA TRP A 251 15.65 3.89 14.94
C TRP A 251 15.44 4.56 13.59
N ILE A 252 15.82 3.85 12.53
CA ILE A 252 15.77 4.33 11.14
C ILE A 252 14.98 3.32 10.32
N ARG A 253 14.02 3.80 9.53
CA ARG A 253 13.18 2.96 8.68
C ARG A 253 13.19 3.43 7.23
N TYR A 254 13.42 2.48 6.33
CA TYR A 254 13.23 2.62 4.89
C TYR A 254 12.13 1.65 4.44
N VAL A 255 10.90 2.15 4.27
CA VAL A 255 9.73 1.33 3.92
C VAL A 255 9.51 0.19 4.93
N ASP A 256 9.93 -1.03 4.61
CA ASP A 256 9.87 -2.28 5.38
C ASP A 256 11.17 -2.62 6.12
N ASP A 257 12.32 -2.08 5.68
CA ASP A 257 13.62 -2.28 6.32
C ASP A 257 13.79 -1.32 7.51
N ILE A 258 14.19 -1.87 8.66
CA ILE A 258 14.46 -1.10 9.88
C ILE A 258 15.86 -1.41 10.38
N PHE A 259 16.61 -0.36 10.71
CA PHE A 259 17.88 -0.41 11.41
C PHE A 259 17.72 0.27 12.77
N CYS A 260 18.20 -0.38 13.82
CA CYS A 260 18.17 0.20 15.15
C CYS A 260 19.39 -0.17 16.00
N ILE A 261 19.64 0.67 17.00
CA ILE A 261 20.73 0.51 17.96
C ILE A 261 20.14 0.53 19.36
N PHE A 262 20.50 -0.45 20.18
CA PHE A 262 20.13 -0.54 21.60
C PHE A 262 21.38 -0.56 22.48
N LYS A 263 21.21 -0.17 23.74
CA LYS A 263 22.20 -0.51 24.77
C LYS A 263 22.09 -2.00 25.10
N LYS A 264 23.24 -2.65 25.32
CA LYS A 264 23.31 -3.98 25.91
C LYS A 264 22.69 -3.93 27.30
N GLN A 265 21.84 -4.91 27.59
CA GLN A 265 21.35 -5.17 28.93
C GLN A 265 22.41 -5.95 29.71
#